data_AF-A0A0A2JIC5-F1
#
_entry.id   AF-A0A0A2JIC5-F1
#
_cell.length_a   1.000
_cell.length_b   1.000
_cell.length_c   1.000
_cell.angle_alpha   90.00
_cell.angle_beta   90.00
_cell.angle_gamma   90.00
#
_symmetry.space_group_name_H-M   'P 1'
#
loop_
_entity.id
_entity.type
_entity.pdbx_description
1 polymer ?
#
loop_
_entity_poly.entity_id
_entity_poly.type
_entity_poly.pdbx_seq_one_letter_code
_entity_poly.pdbx_strand_id
1 'polypeptide(L)'
;MGFPCHAYRTGDIMRVDESGLYNFVGRCDRQVKVRGHRVELEGLENIFLSTNLASAAAVVKVDPKDADMGPILVAYIVPQCIHIDREILAREFVNRAPRLAAPRVELLAELPLGIIGKYNRRKLEQLYTEKMRDRLHSSDDFFHMGGTSLQVAYLIGRIRFSLGIELRSTALYENSTLGQLTQLVQKHKNGAALPDAVDEQSVLARDSFLGQDLPASLNPAVDWLDASEGRVFLTGATGFVSAFLLATLLSMPQVIQVACLVRVQDTSAADLCIKKTLEKYRLPGSQERKIISVPGDLSLPRLGLPQEQYNHYATRASVVFHLGALVSYIQPYSCHRAANVLGTLEMIRLANHSRPKRLIYTSSLAAYGPTGFVQGTKTVSEDEQPLSHIAALQYDTGYSQSQFVAENIVWNAIHNGSPAIIVRLGYVLGHSRTGRGNPKDFISCLMSSCLRLGYYPVVPGQCKAFTSVDFVVDAMLRIAAFEENVGHAYNLIQPAPIDLQETFDLVSGQCSRSMQAISFSCWLEMFINDAMSRLHPFLPLFQEKIWGTHTRWEVQGNAPRFEIKNTLWALRNNPELLAWMPALDLLQKYIPEWSAASNNI
;
A
#
# COMPACT_ATOMS: atom_id res chain seq x y z
N MET A 1 -24.55 -0.62 57.41
CA MET A 1 -24.49 -1.12 56.02
C MET A 1 -25.35 -0.22 55.17
N GLY A 2 -24.75 0.58 54.29
CA GLY A 2 -25.46 1.40 53.32
C GLY A 2 -24.64 1.43 52.05
N PHE A 3 -25.07 0.70 51.02
CA PHE A 3 -24.48 0.83 49.70
C PHE A 3 -25.04 2.10 49.04
N PRO A 4 -24.21 2.92 48.37
CA PRO A 4 -24.70 4.01 47.56
C PRO A 4 -25.37 3.42 46.31
N CYS A 5 -26.69 3.59 46.20
CA CYS A 5 -27.43 3.23 44.99
C CYS A 5 -27.13 4.28 43.92
N HIS A 6 -26.18 4.00 43.02
CA HIS A 6 -26.11 4.72 41.75
C HIS A 6 -27.31 4.28 40.90
N ALA A 7 -28.36 5.11 40.87
CA ALA A 7 -29.47 4.94 39.94
C ALA A 7 -29.13 5.64 38.60
N TYR A 8 -29.16 4.89 37.50
CA TYR A 8 -29.00 5.45 36.17
C TYR A 8 -30.38 5.80 35.61
N ARG A 9 -30.55 7.03 35.11
CA ARG A 9 -31.76 7.42 34.37
C ARG A 9 -31.75 6.69 33.03
N THR A 10 -32.52 5.60 32.90
CA THR A 10 -32.43 4.72 31.72
C THR A 10 -33.06 5.31 30.47
N GLY A 11 -33.94 6.30 30.61
CA GLY A 11 -34.70 6.88 29.48
C GLY A 11 -35.82 5.98 28.97
N ASP A 12 -36.10 4.85 29.61
CA ASP A 12 -37.21 3.97 29.23
C ASP A 12 -38.54 4.48 29.80
N ILE A 13 -39.59 4.40 28.98
CA ILE A 13 -40.98 4.64 29.36
C ILE A 13 -41.59 3.27 29.67
N MET A 14 -42.06 3.11 30.90
CA MET A 14 -42.70 1.90 31.39
C MET A 14 -44.16 2.21 31.75
N ARG A 15 -45.06 1.24 31.56
CA ARG A 15 -46.44 1.27 32.05
C ARG A 15 -46.57 0.24 33.15
N VAL A 16 -47.08 0.66 34.30
CA VAL A 16 -47.38 -0.25 35.41
C VAL A 16 -48.78 -0.81 35.21
N ASP A 17 -48.92 -2.13 35.28
CA ASP A 17 -50.23 -2.79 35.28
C ASP A 17 -50.84 -2.90 36.68
N GLU A 18 -52.08 -3.39 36.77
CA GLU A 18 -52.83 -3.51 38.03
C GLU A 18 -52.17 -4.47 39.04
N SER A 19 -51.23 -5.30 38.59
CA SER A 19 -50.44 -6.21 39.44
C SER A 19 -49.13 -5.59 39.96
N GLY A 20 -48.80 -4.37 39.54
CA GLY A 20 -47.59 -3.67 39.94
C GLY A 20 -46.35 -4.00 39.09
N LEU A 21 -46.51 -4.71 37.97
CA LEU A 21 -45.41 -5.05 37.07
C LEU A 21 -45.17 -3.92 36.04
N TYR A 22 -43.89 -3.60 35.82
CA TYR A 22 -43.46 -2.60 34.84
C TYR A 22 -43.33 -3.22 33.46
N ASN A 23 -44.25 -2.86 32.55
CA ASN A 23 -44.20 -3.26 31.16
C ASN A 23 -43.52 -2.18 30.31
N PHE A 24 -42.55 -2.58 29.49
CA PHE A 24 -41.83 -1.66 28.61
C PHE A 24 -42.72 -1.14 27.48
N VAL A 25 -42.77 0.20 27.33
CA VAL A 25 -43.60 0.90 26.33
C VAL A 25 -42.74 1.53 25.23
N GLY A 26 -41.57 2.05 25.58
CA GLY A 26 -40.69 2.76 24.64
C GLY A 26 -39.58 3.52 25.35
N ARG A 27 -38.93 4.47 24.67
CA ARG A 27 -37.92 5.36 25.27
C ARG A 27 -38.34 6.82 25.14
N CYS A 28 -37.96 7.65 26.12
CA CYS A 28 -38.12 9.10 26.06
C CYS A 28 -37.02 9.75 25.21
N ASP A 29 -35.87 9.10 25.08
CA ASP A 29 -34.80 9.49 24.16
C ASP A 29 -34.94 8.83 22.79
N ARG A 30 -34.23 9.38 21.81
CA ARG A 30 -34.35 9.01 20.38
C ARG A 30 -33.20 8.10 19.92
N GLN A 31 -32.74 7.22 20.81
CA GLN A 31 -31.69 6.26 20.48
C GLN A 31 -32.12 5.31 19.36
N VAL A 32 -31.23 5.08 18.39
CA VAL A 32 -31.43 4.14 17.30
C VAL A 32 -30.41 3.01 17.36
N LYS A 33 -30.80 1.81 16.89
CA LYS A 33 -29.86 0.70 16.70
C LYS A 33 -29.30 0.72 15.29
N VAL A 34 -27.97 0.78 15.18
CA VAL A 34 -27.25 0.71 13.90
C VAL A 34 -26.14 -0.33 14.06
N ARG A 35 -26.18 -1.40 13.26
CA ARG A 35 -25.19 -2.49 13.26
C ARG A 35 -24.85 -3.00 14.66
N GLY A 36 -25.88 -3.30 15.46
CA GLY A 36 -25.74 -3.81 16.84
C GLY A 36 -25.46 -2.74 17.92
N HIS A 37 -25.12 -1.51 17.55
CA HIS A 37 -24.79 -0.43 18.49
C HIS A 37 -25.98 0.51 18.71
N ARG A 38 -26.17 0.99 19.94
CA ARG A 38 -27.14 2.05 20.27
C ARG A 38 -26.47 3.41 20.09
N VAL A 39 -27.10 4.28 19.31
CA VAL A 39 -26.57 5.61 18.96
C VAL A 39 -27.60 6.68 19.27
N GLU A 40 -27.18 7.72 19.99
CA GLU A 40 -27.98 8.93 20.19
C GLU A 40 -27.76 9.91 19.02
N LEU A 41 -28.78 10.10 18.18
CA LEU A 41 -28.65 10.94 16.98
C LEU A 41 -28.33 12.40 17.33
N GLU A 42 -28.97 12.94 18.37
CA GLU A 42 -28.75 14.31 18.83
C GLU A 42 -27.33 14.51 19.39
N GLY A 43 -26.72 13.46 19.96
CA GLY A 43 -25.32 13.48 20.37
C GLY A 43 -24.37 13.65 19.17
N LEU A 44 -24.67 12.98 18.05
CA LEU A 44 -23.90 13.12 16.82
C LEU A 44 -24.06 14.50 16.17
N GLU A 45 -25.28 15.04 16.18
CA GLU A 45 -25.59 16.39 15.71
C GLU A 45 -24.79 17.43 16.50
N ASN A 46 -24.75 17.31 17.83
CA ASN A 46 -24.01 18.22 18.71
C ASN A 46 -22.50 18.16 18.47
N ILE A 47 -21.94 17.00 18.10
CA ILE A 47 -20.53 16.90 17.73
C ILE A 47 -20.23 17.77 16.51
N PHE A 48 -21.05 17.70 15.46
CA PHE A 48 -20.89 18.56 14.28
C PHE A 48 -21.06 20.04 14.63
N LEU A 49 -22.06 20.40 15.42
CA LEU A 49 -22.26 21.79 15.85
C LEU A 49 -21.07 22.32 16.67
N SER A 50 -20.47 21.49 17.51
CA SER A 50 -19.31 21.87 18.35
C SER A 50 -18.03 22.18 17.56
N THR A 51 -17.99 21.85 16.27
CA THR A 51 -16.85 22.17 15.40
C THR A 51 -16.79 23.64 15.01
N ASN A 52 -17.90 24.39 15.18
CA ASN A 52 -18.12 25.72 14.59
C ASN A 52 -18.01 25.77 13.06
N LEU A 53 -18.01 24.62 12.39
CA LEU A 53 -18.02 24.50 10.93
C LEU A 53 -19.43 24.27 10.37
N ALA A 54 -20.39 23.94 11.23
CA ALA A 54 -21.78 23.69 10.89
C ALA A 54 -22.69 24.71 11.58
N SER A 55 -23.55 25.38 10.81
CA SER A 55 -24.60 26.26 11.33
C SER A 55 -25.85 25.48 11.75
N ALA A 56 -26.07 24.31 11.13
CA ALA A 56 -27.09 23.35 11.52
C ALA A 56 -26.65 21.92 11.20
N ALA A 57 -27.09 20.95 12.00
CA ALA A 57 -26.82 19.53 11.79
C ALA A 57 -28.06 18.69 12.10
N ALA A 58 -28.35 17.71 11.25
CA ALA A 58 -29.39 16.71 11.46
C ALA A 58 -28.84 15.33 11.11
N VAL A 59 -28.92 14.38 12.03
CA VAL A 59 -28.49 13.00 11.77
C VAL A 59 -29.72 12.11 11.72
N VAL A 60 -29.78 11.27 10.68
CA VAL A 60 -30.86 10.31 10.47
C VAL A 60 -30.28 8.91 10.28
N LYS A 61 -31.06 7.93 10.73
CA LYS A 61 -30.83 6.53 10.38
C LYS A 61 -31.54 6.28 9.06
N VAL A 62 -30.81 5.81 8.06
CA VAL A 62 -31.41 5.31 6.83
C VAL A 62 -31.31 3.80 6.82
N ASP A 63 -32.42 3.14 6.53
CA ASP A 63 -32.48 1.71 6.22
C ASP A 63 -32.54 1.58 4.68
N PRO A 64 -31.41 1.31 4.00
CA PRO A 64 -31.41 1.05 2.57
C PRO A 64 -32.35 -0.13 2.27
N LYS A 65 -33.10 -0.07 1.17
CA LYS A 65 -33.99 -1.17 0.76
C LYS A 65 -33.24 -2.46 0.38
N ASP A 66 -31.92 -2.38 0.25
CA ASP A 66 -31.03 -3.51 0.02
C ASP A 66 -30.69 -4.18 1.37
N ALA A 67 -31.15 -5.43 1.53
CA ALA A 67 -31.08 -6.17 2.80
C ALA A 67 -29.63 -6.37 3.31
N ASP A 68 -28.62 -6.25 2.43
CA ASP A 68 -27.21 -6.53 2.73
C ASP A 68 -26.42 -5.35 3.32
N MET A 69 -26.85 -4.09 3.13
CA MET A 69 -26.10 -2.91 3.59
C MET A 69 -26.32 -2.59 5.07
N GLY A 70 -27.43 -3.07 5.62
CA GLY A 70 -27.90 -2.75 6.97
C GLY A 70 -28.16 -1.25 7.16
N PRO A 71 -28.63 -0.85 8.35
CA PRO A 71 -28.85 0.55 8.68
C PRO A 71 -27.55 1.35 8.61
N ILE A 72 -27.61 2.57 8.07
CA ILE A 72 -26.52 3.54 8.05
C ILE A 72 -26.94 4.85 8.70
N LEU A 73 -25.96 5.66 9.12
CA LEU A 73 -26.19 7.01 9.61
C LEU A 73 -25.79 8.03 8.54
N VAL A 74 -26.66 9.00 8.31
CA VAL A 74 -26.43 10.11 7.38
C VAL A 74 -26.57 11.42 8.15
N ALA A 75 -25.55 12.26 8.10
CA ALA A 75 -25.49 13.58 8.68
C ALA A 75 -25.71 14.63 7.60
N TYR A 76 -26.84 15.33 7.66
CA TYR A 76 -27.13 16.49 6.84
C TYR A 76 -26.66 17.74 7.54
N ILE A 77 -25.70 18.44 6.93
CA ILE A 77 -25.01 19.59 7.52
C ILE A 77 -25.27 20.84 6.67
N VAL A 78 -25.63 21.93 7.32
CA VAL A 78 -25.58 23.27 6.72
C VAL A 78 -24.23 23.88 7.10
N PRO A 79 -23.31 24.09 6.14
CA PRO A 79 -21.98 24.60 6.46
C PRO A 79 -22.05 26.07 6.91
N GLN A 80 -21.10 26.48 7.75
CA GLN A 80 -20.99 27.87 8.23
C GLN A 80 -20.57 28.84 7.11
N CYS A 81 -19.83 28.35 6.09
CA CYS A 81 -19.45 29.11 4.91
C CYS A 81 -19.20 28.18 3.70
N ILE A 82 -19.15 28.77 2.50
CA ILE A 82 -19.08 28.05 1.22
C ILE A 82 -17.78 27.25 0.98
N HIS A 83 -16.72 27.49 1.77
CA HIS A 83 -15.43 26.80 1.64
C HIS A 83 -15.34 25.50 2.47
N ILE A 84 -16.38 25.17 3.23
CA ILE A 84 -16.42 23.96 4.07
C ILE A 84 -17.01 22.82 3.26
N ASP A 85 -16.18 21.83 2.95
CA ASP A 85 -16.57 20.61 2.24
C ASP A 85 -16.87 19.43 3.19
N ARG A 86 -17.23 18.29 2.61
CA ARG A 86 -17.65 17.09 3.35
C ARG A 86 -16.46 16.45 4.05
N GLU A 87 -15.30 16.48 3.41
CA GLU A 87 -14.05 15.88 3.86
C GLU A 87 -13.54 16.56 5.13
N ILE A 88 -13.61 17.90 5.19
CA ILE A 88 -13.26 18.68 6.38
C ILE A 88 -14.18 18.30 7.55
N LEU A 89 -15.49 18.27 7.34
CA LEU A 89 -16.47 17.93 8.38
C LEU A 89 -16.34 16.49 8.87
N ALA A 90 -16.12 15.54 7.95
CA ALA A 90 -15.93 14.13 8.30
C ALA A 90 -14.64 13.93 9.10
N ARG A 91 -13.55 14.60 8.71
CA ARG A 91 -12.27 14.57 9.44
C ARG A 91 -12.42 15.15 10.85
N GLU A 92 -13.06 16.30 10.99
CA GLU A 92 -13.27 16.94 12.30
C GLU A 92 -14.19 16.12 13.21
N PHE A 93 -15.20 15.48 12.66
CA PHE A 93 -16.04 14.55 13.41
C PHE A 93 -15.22 13.37 13.96
N VAL A 94 -14.40 12.73 13.11
CA VAL A 94 -13.56 11.60 13.51
C VAL A 94 -12.52 12.03 14.56
N ASN A 95 -11.93 13.22 14.41
CA ASN A 95 -10.98 13.77 15.38
C ASN A 95 -11.61 13.95 16.77
N ARG A 96 -12.87 14.41 16.83
CA ARG A 96 -13.57 14.69 18.09
C ARG A 96 -14.24 13.47 18.70
N ALA A 97 -14.69 12.54 17.88
CA ALA A 97 -15.41 11.35 18.31
C ALA A 97 -14.84 10.07 17.68
N PRO A 98 -13.57 9.73 17.95
CA PRO A 98 -12.87 8.62 17.28
C PRO A 98 -13.47 7.24 17.58
N ARG A 99 -14.28 7.14 18.64
CA ARG A 99 -14.95 5.91 19.09
C ARG A 99 -16.40 5.76 18.60
N LEU A 100 -16.94 6.77 17.92
CA LEU A 100 -18.30 6.72 17.38
C LEU A 100 -18.29 6.38 15.89
N ALA A 101 -19.29 5.64 15.44
CA ALA A 101 -19.48 5.39 14.01
C ALA A 101 -19.70 6.73 13.28
N ALA A 102 -18.78 7.09 12.38
CA ALA A 102 -18.88 8.32 11.62
C ALA A 102 -20.07 8.27 10.66
N PRO A 103 -21.03 9.21 10.73
CA PRO A 103 -22.12 9.28 9.78
C PRO A 103 -21.61 9.80 8.43
N ARG A 104 -22.24 9.37 7.34
CA ARG A 104 -21.96 9.92 6.01
C ARG A 104 -22.42 11.37 5.95
N VAL A 105 -21.54 12.29 5.58
CA VAL A 105 -21.85 13.73 5.53
C VAL A 105 -22.44 14.12 4.17
N GLU A 106 -23.58 14.80 4.20
CA GLU A 106 -24.24 15.42 3.06
C GLU A 106 -24.49 16.91 3.36
N LEU A 107 -24.07 17.80 2.46
CA LEU A 107 -24.28 19.24 2.61
C LEU A 107 -25.65 19.65 2.07
N LEU A 108 -26.33 20.54 2.80
CA LEU A 108 -27.56 21.21 2.39
C LEU A 108 -27.40 22.73 2.54
N ALA A 109 -28.10 23.49 1.70
CA ALA A 109 -28.20 24.94 1.87
C ALA A 109 -29.04 25.31 3.11
N GLU A 110 -30.04 24.49 3.43
CA GLU A 110 -30.91 24.63 4.60
C GLU A 110 -31.48 23.26 5.02
N LEU A 111 -31.75 23.06 6.32
CA LEU A 111 -32.45 21.86 6.79
C LEU A 111 -33.97 22.02 6.57
N PRO A 112 -34.67 20.99 6.05
CA PRO A 112 -36.10 21.06 5.87
C PRO A 112 -36.81 21.14 7.23
N LEU A 113 -37.41 22.28 7.55
CA LEU A 113 -38.12 22.51 8.80
C LEU A 113 -39.41 21.68 8.90
N GLY A 114 -39.75 21.25 10.10
CA GLY A 114 -41.06 20.67 10.46
C GLY A 114 -41.93 21.68 11.22
N ILE A 115 -43.19 21.29 11.47
CA ILE A 115 -44.28 22.15 11.98
C ILE A 115 -44.00 22.75 13.39
N ILE A 116 -43.02 22.23 14.13
CA ILE A 116 -42.69 22.67 15.51
C ILE A 116 -41.21 23.10 15.63
N GLY A 117 -40.61 23.65 14.57
CA GLY A 117 -39.22 24.16 14.60
C GLY A 117 -38.11 23.10 14.74
N LYS A 118 -38.47 21.81 14.75
CA LYS A 118 -37.53 20.68 14.56
C LYS A 118 -37.60 20.21 13.11
N TYR A 119 -36.45 19.94 12.48
CA TYR A 119 -36.36 19.52 11.08
C TYR A 119 -37.04 18.16 10.82
N ASN A 120 -37.54 17.97 9.59
CA ASN A 120 -38.31 16.79 9.19
C ASN A 120 -37.39 15.63 8.78
N ARG A 121 -37.06 14.76 9.75
CA ARG A 121 -36.18 13.59 9.54
C ARG A 121 -36.72 12.60 8.50
N ARG A 122 -38.03 12.38 8.39
CA ARG A 122 -38.62 11.52 7.34
C ARG A 122 -38.35 12.06 5.94
N LYS A 123 -38.43 13.38 5.78
CA LYS A 123 -38.10 14.03 4.49
C LYS A 123 -36.61 13.90 4.16
N LEU A 124 -35.73 13.94 5.16
CA LEU A 124 -34.29 13.69 4.99
C LEU A 124 -33.96 12.23 4.65
N GLU A 125 -34.69 11.26 5.21
CA GLU A 125 -34.58 9.83 4.86
C GLU A 125 -35.06 9.57 3.41
N GLN A 126 -36.17 10.19 3.00
CA GLN A 126 -36.67 10.12 1.62
C GLN A 126 -35.67 10.75 0.63
N LEU A 127 -35.12 11.92 0.96
CA LEU A 127 -34.12 12.62 0.15
C LEU A 127 -32.87 11.76 -0.10
N TYR A 128 -32.43 10.96 0.89
CA TYR A 128 -31.32 10.03 0.70
C TYR A 128 -31.67 8.90 -0.27
N THR A 129 -32.87 8.33 -0.10
CA THR A 129 -33.34 7.18 -0.86
C THR A 129 -33.55 7.53 -2.34
N GLU A 130 -34.08 8.72 -2.61
CA GLU A 130 -34.26 9.26 -3.97
C GLU A 130 -32.90 9.59 -4.60
N LYS A 131 -32.00 10.26 -3.86
CA LYS A 131 -30.67 10.65 -4.35
C LYS A 131 -29.70 9.48 -4.63
N MET A 132 -29.90 8.31 -4.03
CA MET A 132 -29.09 7.10 -4.32
C MET A 132 -29.56 6.34 -5.57
N ARG A 133 -30.84 6.44 -5.95
CA ARG A 133 -31.38 5.83 -7.19
C ARG A 133 -30.96 6.60 -8.43
N ASP A 134 -30.81 7.91 -8.33
CA ASP A 134 -30.49 8.80 -9.45
C ASP A 134 -28.97 9.05 -9.65
N ARG A 135 -28.10 8.28 -9.00
CA ARG A 135 -26.65 8.57 -8.94
C ARG A 135 -25.71 7.56 -9.59
N LEU A 136 -26.22 6.45 -10.11
CA LEU A 136 -25.39 5.46 -10.80
C LEU A 136 -25.91 5.28 -12.22
N HIS A 137 -25.28 6.00 -13.14
CA HIS A 137 -25.46 5.84 -14.57
C HIS A 137 -24.54 4.74 -15.11
N SER A 138 -24.93 4.12 -16.22
CA SER A 138 -24.09 3.12 -16.90
C SER A 138 -22.74 3.70 -17.35
N SER A 139 -22.63 5.02 -17.54
CA SER A 139 -21.40 5.72 -17.88
C SER A 139 -20.49 6.03 -16.70
N ASP A 140 -20.94 5.81 -15.46
CA ASP A 140 -20.17 6.21 -14.29
C ASP A 140 -18.93 5.34 -14.13
N ASP A 141 -17.76 5.98 -14.20
CA ASP A 141 -16.46 5.36 -14.05
C ASP A 141 -16.10 5.20 -12.57
N PHE A 142 -15.80 3.96 -12.18
CA PHE A 142 -15.48 3.58 -10.82
C PHE A 142 -14.32 4.38 -10.22
N PHE A 143 -13.25 4.62 -10.99
CA PHE A 143 -12.06 5.32 -10.51
C PHE A 143 -12.26 6.83 -10.49
N HIS A 144 -12.96 7.40 -11.47
CA HIS A 144 -13.34 8.82 -11.45
C HIS A 144 -14.27 9.15 -10.29
N MET A 145 -15.09 8.20 -9.85
CA MET A 145 -15.91 8.34 -8.64
C MET A 145 -15.12 8.16 -7.32
N GLY A 146 -13.78 8.08 -7.38
CA GLY A 146 -12.92 7.92 -6.22
C GLY A 146 -12.70 6.47 -5.79
N GLY A 147 -13.02 5.50 -6.65
CA GLY A 147 -12.74 4.09 -6.45
C GLY A 147 -11.24 3.83 -6.26
N THR A 148 -10.91 3.08 -5.23
CA THR A 148 -9.54 2.72 -4.84
C THR A 148 -9.27 1.25 -5.09
N SER A 149 -8.00 0.85 -5.13
CA SER A 149 -7.57 -0.55 -5.20
C SER A 149 -8.22 -1.44 -4.13
N LEU A 150 -8.41 -0.91 -2.92
CA LEU A 150 -9.11 -1.63 -1.85
C LEU A 150 -10.59 -1.89 -2.20
N GLN A 151 -11.26 -0.89 -2.78
CA GLN A 151 -12.65 -1.04 -3.21
C GLN A 151 -12.76 -1.93 -4.45
N VAL A 152 -11.75 -1.99 -5.33
CA VAL A 152 -11.68 -2.98 -6.42
C VAL A 152 -11.70 -4.40 -5.84
N ALA A 153 -10.80 -4.69 -4.91
CA ALA A 153 -10.71 -5.99 -4.25
C ALA A 153 -12.04 -6.37 -3.57
N TYR A 154 -12.64 -5.41 -2.84
CA TYR A 154 -13.93 -5.61 -2.20
C TYR A 154 -15.06 -5.87 -3.21
N LEU A 155 -15.15 -5.08 -4.28
CA LEU A 155 -16.19 -5.21 -5.30
C LEU A 155 -16.11 -6.56 -6.02
N ILE A 156 -14.91 -7.01 -6.38
CA ILE A 156 -14.70 -8.33 -7.01
C ILE A 156 -15.08 -9.45 -6.04
N GLY A 157 -14.67 -9.35 -4.77
CA GLY A 157 -15.08 -10.30 -3.74
C GLY A 157 -16.61 -10.37 -3.59
N ARG A 158 -17.30 -9.23 -3.63
CA ARG A 158 -18.76 -9.14 -3.58
C ARG A 158 -19.43 -9.70 -4.83
N ILE A 159 -18.90 -9.45 -6.03
CA ILE A 159 -19.40 -10.04 -7.28
C ILE A 159 -19.33 -11.56 -7.21
N ARG A 160 -18.21 -12.12 -6.75
CA ARG A 160 -18.05 -13.56 -6.56
C ARG A 160 -19.05 -14.11 -5.55
N PHE A 161 -19.13 -13.50 -4.37
CA PHE A 161 -20.01 -13.98 -3.30
C PHE A 161 -21.50 -13.88 -3.65
N SER A 162 -21.93 -12.74 -4.20
CA SER A 162 -23.35 -12.47 -4.47
C SER A 162 -23.83 -13.02 -5.82
N LEU A 163 -22.96 -13.16 -6.81
CA LEU A 163 -23.34 -13.56 -8.18
C LEU A 163 -22.72 -14.89 -8.64
N GLY A 164 -21.78 -15.47 -7.88
CA GLY A 164 -21.08 -16.70 -8.26
C GLY A 164 -20.13 -16.54 -9.45
N ILE A 165 -19.73 -15.31 -9.77
CA ILE A 165 -18.89 -15.00 -10.94
C ILE A 165 -17.48 -14.66 -10.50
N GLU A 166 -16.50 -15.34 -11.08
CA GLU A 166 -15.09 -15.04 -10.85
C GLU A 166 -14.58 -14.05 -11.90
N LEU A 167 -14.20 -12.86 -11.45
CA LEU A 167 -13.53 -11.84 -12.27
C LEU A 167 -12.08 -11.70 -11.81
N ARG A 168 -11.17 -11.50 -12.77
CA ARG A 168 -9.80 -11.08 -12.47
C ARG A 168 -9.79 -9.65 -11.95
N SER A 169 -8.80 -9.33 -11.12
CA SER A 169 -8.58 -7.96 -10.63
C SER A 169 -8.47 -6.92 -11.76
N THR A 170 -7.88 -7.30 -12.89
CA THR A 170 -7.72 -6.45 -14.08
C THR A 170 -9.03 -6.10 -14.78
N ALA A 171 -10.06 -6.94 -14.67
CA ALA A 171 -11.31 -6.77 -15.41
C ALA A 171 -11.99 -5.43 -15.09
N LEU A 172 -11.89 -4.96 -13.84
CA LEU A 172 -12.45 -3.66 -13.45
C LEU A 172 -11.61 -2.49 -13.95
N TYR A 173 -10.30 -2.65 -14.12
CA TYR A 173 -9.45 -1.62 -14.73
C TYR A 173 -9.72 -1.49 -16.24
N GLU A 174 -10.03 -2.60 -16.90
CA GLU A 174 -10.39 -2.64 -18.33
C GLU A 174 -11.85 -2.23 -18.60
N ASN A 175 -12.74 -2.42 -17.60
CA ASN A 175 -14.18 -2.18 -17.69
C ASN A 175 -14.64 -1.32 -16.51
N SER A 176 -14.05 -0.13 -16.38
CA SER A 176 -14.19 0.73 -15.20
C SER A 176 -15.56 1.37 -15.06
N THR A 177 -16.35 1.47 -16.13
CA THR A 177 -17.73 2.00 -16.04
C THR A 177 -18.72 0.93 -15.57
N LEU A 178 -19.75 1.36 -14.84
CA LEU A 178 -20.80 0.46 -14.36
C LEU A 178 -21.47 -0.32 -15.50
N GLY A 179 -21.68 0.32 -16.65
CA GLY A 179 -22.25 -0.29 -17.85
C GLY A 179 -21.37 -1.38 -18.44
N GLN A 180 -20.07 -1.11 -18.61
CA GLN A 180 -19.12 -2.12 -19.09
C GLN A 180 -19.01 -3.30 -18.11
N LEU A 181 -18.91 -3.03 -16.81
CA LEU A 181 -18.85 -4.09 -15.79
C LEU A 181 -20.13 -4.94 -15.77
N THR A 182 -21.30 -4.31 -15.89
CA THR A 182 -22.59 -5.02 -15.95
C THR A 182 -22.68 -5.89 -17.20
N GLN A 183 -22.25 -5.37 -18.36
CA GLN A 183 -22.20 -6.15 -19.60
C GLN A 183 -21.23 -7.34 -19.49
N LEU A 184 -20.07 -7.14 -18.88
CA LEU A 184 -19.09 -8.21 -18.64
C LEU A 184 -19.69 -9.33 -17.77
N VAL A 185 -20.30 -8.94 -16.65
CA VAL A 185 -21.01 -9.84 -15.73
C VAL A 185 -22.14 -10.60 -16.43
N GLN A 186 -22.95 -9.92 -17.25
CA GLN A 186 -24.03 -10.54 -18.01
C GLN A 186 -23.52 -11.53 -19.06
N LYS A 187 -22.48 -11.16 -19.81
CA LYS A 187 -21.82 -12.05 -20.79
C LYS A 187 -21.35 -13.33 -20.10
N HIS A 188 -20.71 -13.21 -18.95
CA HIS A 188 -20.21 -14.37 -18.20
C HIS A 188 -21.34 -15.26 -17.66
N LYS A 189 -22.43 -14.68 -17.14
CA LYS A 189 -23.63 -15.44 -16.75
C LYS A 189 -24.22 -16.23 -17.92
N ASN A 190 -24.12 -15.69 -19.13
CA ASN A 190 -24.63 -16.32 -20.35
C ASN A 190 -23.64 -17.33 -20.97
N GLY A 191 -22.58 -17.70 -20.24
CA GLY A 191 -21.59 -18.68 -20.70
C GLY A 191 -20.58 -18.17 -21.71
N ALA A 192 -20.54 -16.85 -21.97
CA ALA A 192 -19.52 -16.28 -22.83
C ALA A 192 -18.16 -16.24 -22.11
N ALA A 193 -17.10 -16.56 -22.86
CA ALA A 193 -15.74 -16.35 -22.39
C ALA A 193 -15.53 -14.86 -22.05
N LEU A 194 -14.74 -14.59 -21.01
CA LEU A 194 -14.31 -13.24 -20.72
C LEU A 194 -13.52 -12.70 -21.92
N PRO A 195 -13.59 -11.39 -22.24
CA PRO A 195 -12.77 -10.79 -23.28
C PRO A 195 -11.30 -11.14 -23.07
N ASP A 196 -10.55 -11.30 -24.16
CA ASP A 196 -9.10 -11.36 -24.07
C ASP A 196 -8.62 -10.12 -23.31
N ALA A 197 -7.85 -10.35 -22.24
CA ALA A 197 -7.21 -9.26 -21.50
C ALA A 197 -6.40 -8.40 -22.50
N VAL A 198 -6.17 -7.13 -22.16
CA VAL A 198 -5.17 -6.34 -22.88
C VAL A 198 -3.92 -7.21 -23.08
N ASP A 199 -3.34 -7.22 -24.27
CA ASP A 199 -2.13 -8.00 -24.57
C ASP A 199 -0.90 -7.38 -23.89
N GLU A 200 -0.95 -7.39 -22.56
CA GLU A 200 0.09 -6.93 -21.63
C GLU A 200 1.38 -7.70 -21.89
N GLN A 201 1.29 -8.97 -22.31
CA GLN A 201 2.45 -9.81 -22.60
C GLN A 201 3.25 -9.27 -23.79
N SER A 202 2.59 -8.92 -24.90
CA SER A 202 3.30 -8.32 -26.03
C SER A 202 3.86 -6.94 -25.71
N VAL A 203 3.14 -6.12 -24.92
CA VAL A 203 3.65 -4.80 -24.49
C VAL A 203 4.90 -4.96 -23.63
N LEU A 204 4.81 -5.78 -22.58
CA LEU A 204 5.92 -6.16 -21.71
C LEU A 204 7.11 -6.68 -22.51
N ALA A 205 6.88 -7.62 -23.42
CA ALA A 205 7.95 -8.24 -24.20
C ALA A 205 8.68 -7.19 -25.05
N ARG A 206 7.96 -6.27 -25.69
CA ARG A 206 8.56 -5.14 -26.43
C ARG A 206 9.32 -4.20 -25.50
N ASP A 207 8.74 -3.86 -24.36
CA ASP A 207 9.35 -2.90 -23.43
C ASP A 207 10.63 -3.44 -22.79
N SER A 208 10.81 -4.77 -22.67
CA SER A 208 12.07 -5.39 -22.21
C SER A 208 13.27 -5.10 -23.10
N PHE A 209 13.05 -4.68 -24.36
CA PHE A 209 14.12 -4.27 -25.27
C PHE A 209 14.43 -2.77 -25.19
N LEU A 210 13.69 -1.98 -24.38
CA LEU A 210 14.03 -0.58 -24.16
C LEU A 210 15.42 -0.45 -23.54
N GLY A 211 16.11 0.64 -23.87
CA GLY A 211 17.47 0.89 -23.39
C GLY A 211 18.57 0.27 -24.24
N GLN A 212 18.27 -0.65 -25.17
CA GLN A 212 19.27 -1.30 -26.03
C GLN A 212 19.96 -0.33 -26.99
N ASP A 213 19.27 0.73 -27.41
CA ASP A 213 19.84 1.75 -28.31
C ASP A 213 20.44 2.94 -27.55
N LEU A 214 20.52 2.88 -26.21
CA LEU A 214 21.13 3.98 -25.45
C LEU A 214 22.63 4.07 -25.74
N PRO A 215 23.15 5.29 -25.98
CA PRO A 215 24.55 5.46 -26.34
C PRO A 215 25.45 5.05 -25.18
N ALA A 216 26.57 4.43 -25.53
CA ALA A 216 27.57 4.02 -24.56
C ALA A 216 28.22 5.24 -23.88
N SER A 217 28.46 5.10 -22.58
CA SER A 217 29.30 6.04 -21.85
C SER A 217 30.76 5.69 -22.07
N LEU A 218 31.52 6.58 -22.71
CA LEU A 218 32.96 6.40 -22.92
C LEU A 218 33.82 6.84 -21.73
N ASN A 219 33.25 7.59 -20.79
CA ASN A 219 33.95 8.10 -19.61
C ASN A 219 33.61 7.26 -18.38
N PRO A 220 34.56 7.11 -17.43
CA PRO A 220 34.28 6.47 -16.15
C PRO A 220 33.26 7.28 -15.36
N ALA A 221 32.51 6.60 -14.50
CA ALA A 221 31.57 7.26 -13.60
C ALA A 221 32.31 8.09 -12.56
N VAL A 222 31.71 9.22 -12.20
CA VAL A 222 32.23 10.07 -11.13
C VAL A 222 32.26 9.30 -9.80
N ASP A 223 33.33 9.45 -9.04
CA ASP A 223 33.37 9.02 -7.64
C ASP A 223 32.57 9.99 -6.78
N TRP A 224 31.36 9.57 -6.40
CA TRP A 224 30.42 10.43 -5.69
C TRP A 224 30.79 10.68 -4.23
N LEU A 225 31.75 9.94 -3.68
CA LEU A 225 32.29 10.12 -2.33
C LEU A 225 33.48 11.07 -2.28
N ASP A 226 33.98 11.53 -3.44
CA ASP A 226 34.96 12.60 -3.50
C ASP A 226 34.42 13.87 -2.79
N ALA A 227 35.32 14.59 -2.12
CA ALA A 227 34.97 15.74 -1.29
C ALA A 227 34.27 16.87 -2.06
N SER A 228 34.43 16.94 -3.38
CA SER A 228 33.81 17.95 -4.24
C SER A 228 32.48 17.52 -4.89
N GLU A 229 32.14 16.24 -4.76
CA GLU A 229 31.10 15.59 -5.54
C GLU A 229 29.78 15.50 -4.79
N GLY A 230 29.60 14.55 -3.87
CA GLY A 230 28.61 14.56 -2.76
C GLY A 230 27.14 14.90 -3.05
N ARG A 231 26.71 15.05 -4.31
CA ARG A 231 25.36 15.50 -4.70
C ARG A 231 24.55 14.31 -5.16
N VAL A 232 23.61 13.89 -4.32
CA VAL A 232 22.79 12.70 -4.54
C VAL A 232 21.47 13.09 -5.20
N PHE A 233 21.06 12.35 -6.23
CA PHE A 233 19.69 12.40 -6.73
C PHE A 233 18.93 11.16 -6.26
N LEU A 234 17.87 11.35 -5.48
CA LEU A 234 17.10 10.30 -4.83
C LEU A 234 15.66 10.31 -5.33
N THR A 235 15.19 9.16 -5.80
CA THR A 235 13.76 8.95 -6.11
C THR A 235 13.12 8.06 -5.06
N GLY A 236 11.82 8.23 -4.84
CA GLY A 236 11.09 7.44 -3.85
C GLY A 236 11.34 7.88 -2.41
N ALA A 237 11.76 9.14 -2.18
CA ALA A 237 12.09 9.69 -0.86
C ALA A 237 10.97 9.58 0.19
N THR A 238 9.72 9.40 -0.23
CA THR A 238 8.55 9.17 0.65
C THR A 238 8.24 7.69 0.91
N GLY A 239 9.03 6.78 0.35
CA GLY A 239 8.91 5.33 0.52
C GLY A 239 9.62 4.82 1.79
N PHE A 240 9.33 3.58 2.18
CA PHE A 240 9.85 3.00 3.42
C PHE A 240 11.39 2.90 3.44
N VAL A 241 11.99 2.09 2.56
CA VAL A 241 13.45 1.89 2.51
C VAL A 241 14.19 3.21 2.25
N SER A 242 13.66 4.02 1.33
CA SER A 242 14.25 5.31 0.97
C SER A 242 14.25 6.33 2.10
N ALA A 243 13.33 6.25 3.07
CA ALA A 243 13.34 7.13 4.24
C ALA A 243 14.57 6.88 5.11
N PHE A 244 14.92 5.61 5.33
CA PHE A 244 16.11 5.20 6.07
C PHE A 244 17.38 5.54 5.28
N LEU A 245 17.38 5.29 3.96
CA LEU A 245 18.49 5.69 3.08
C LEU A 245 18.72 7.20 3.14
N LEU A 246 17.66 8.01 3.05
CA LEU A 246 17.76 9.47 3.16
C LEU A 246 18.35 9.87 4.51
N ALA A 247 17.85 9.34 5.62
CA ALA A 247 18.38 9.65 6.96
C ALA A 247 19.88 9.31 7.08
N THR A 248 20.31 8.17 6.54
CA THR A 248 21.73 7.77 6.53
C THR A 248 22.55 8.70 5.64
N LEU A 249 22.11 9.01 4.42
CA LEU A 249 22.78 9.95 3.51
C LEU A 249 22.98 11.34 4.15
N LEU A 250 21.97 11.87 4.85
CA LEU A 250 22.07 13.18 5.51
C LEU A 250 23.16 13.21 6.59
N SER A 251 23.38 12.08 7.26
CA SER A 251 24.41 11.91 8.29
C SER A 251 25.83 11.79 7.73
N MET A 252 26.00 11.42 6.45
CA MET A 252 27.30 11.24 5.83
C MET A 252 28.02 12.58 5.61
N PRO A 253 29.28 12.74 6.03
CA PRO A 253 30.04 13.98 5.83
C PRO A 253 30.36 14.25 4.35
N GLN A 254 30.50 13.21 3.53
CA GLN A 254 30.76 13.31 2.09
C GLN A 254 29.54 13.81 1.30
N VAL A 255 28.33 13.62 1.85
CA VAL A 255 27.09 14.05 1.18
C VAL A 255 26.89 15.55 1.42
N ILE A 256 26.92 16.31 0.33
CA ILE A 256 26.74 17.76 0.29
C ILE A 256 25.25 18.11 0.21
N GLN A 257 24.53 17.47 -0.72
CA GLN A 257 23.11 17.72 -0.97
C GLN A 257 22.40 16.44 -1.42
N VAL A 258 21.11 16.31 -1.10
CA VAL A 258 20.24 15.23 -1.57
C VAL A 258 19.01 15.85 -2.23
N ALA A 259 18.93 15.76 -3.56
CA ALA A 259 17.77 16.15 -4.34
C ALA A 259 16.74 15.02 -4.34
N CYS A 260 15.60 15.25 -3.69
CA CYS A 260 14.54 14.27 -3.49
C CYS A 260 13.38 14.53 -4.45
N LEU A 261 13.19 13.65 -5.42
CA LEU A 261 12.03 13.68 -6.32
C LEU A 261 10.77 13.20 -5.57
N VAL A 262 9.73 14.05 -5.52
CA VAL A 262 8.47 13.77 -4.82
C VAL A 262 7.28 14.11 -5.72
N ARG A 263 6.33 13.17 -5.81
CA ARG A 263 5.11 13.30 -6.62
C ARG A 263 4.08 14.24 -5.96
N VAL A 264 4.27 15.53 -6.16
CA VAL A 264 3.40 16.62 -5.69
C VAL A 264 3.47 17.81 -6.66
N GLN A 265 2.58 18.79 -6.50
CA GLN A 265 2.48 19.94 -7.40
C GLN A 265 3.53 21.02 -7.17
N ASP A 266 4.03 21.18 -5.93
CA ASP A 266 4.94 22.25 -5.57
C ASP A 266 5.97 21.82 -4.51
N THR A 267 7.01 22.64 -4.34
CA THR A 267 8.14 22.38 -3.43
C THR A 267 7.72 22.35 -1.96
N SER A 268 6.77 23.18 -1.53
CA SER A 268 6.33 23.21 -0.14
C SER A 268 5.57 21.95 0.25
N ALA A 269 4.75 21.42 -0.66
CA ALA A 269 4.14 20.11 -0.50
C ALA A 269 5.18 18.99 -0.44
N ALA A 270 6.25 19.08 -1.24
CA ALA A 270 7.33 18.09 -1.28
C ALA A 270 8.09 18.07 0.05
N ASP A 271 8.44 19.24 0.58
CA ASP A 271 9.07 19.40 1.90
C ASP A 271 8.22 18.77 3.00
N LEU A 272 6.92 19.05 3.00
CA LEU A 272 5.99 18.51 4.00
C LEU A 272 5.90 16.98 3.92
N CYS A 273 5.87 16.41 2.71
CA CYS A 273 5.84 14.96 2.50
C CYS A 273 7.11 14.29 3.03
N ILE A 274 8.29 14.85 2.76
CA ILE A 274 9.57 14.31 3.25
C ILE A 274 9.62 14.38 4.77
N LYS A 275 9.29 15.52 5.37
CA LYS A 275 9.27 15.70 6.84
C LYS A 275 8.33 14.71 7.52
N LYS A 276 7.08 14.60 7.04
CA LYS A 276 6.11 13.63 7.57
C LYS A 276 6.60 12.20 7.47
N THR A 277 7.32 11.85 6.40
CA THR A 277 7.91 10.51 6.24
C THR A 277 9.02 10.25 7.26
N LEU A 278 9.95 11.19 7.46
CA LEU A 278 11.00 11.06 8.47
C LEU A 278 10.42 10.97 9.89
N GLU A 279 9.43 11.81 10.20
CA GLU A 279 8.69 11.80 11.47
C GLU A 279 7.95 10.48 11.70
N LYS A 280 7.27 9.96 10.67
CA LYS A 280 6.55 8.67 10.72
C LYS A 280 7.45 7.54 11.21
N TYR A 281 8.69 7.50 10.72
CA TYR A 281 9.67 6.49 11.10
C TYR A 281 10.59 6.91 12.26
N ARG A 282 10.36 8.10 12.86
CA ARG A 282 11.17 8.71 13.92
C ARG A 282 12.66 8.72 13.59
N LEU A 283 12.97 9.04 12.34
CA LEU A 283 14.33 9.11 11.85
C LEU A 283 14.93 10.49 12.18
N PRO A 284 16.21 10.56 12.58
CA PRO A 284 16.84 11.83 12.90
C PRO A 284 16.95 12.70 11.64
N GLY A 285 16.41 13.92 11.69
CA GLY A 285 16.63 14.96 10.68
C GLY A 285 18.01 15.63 10.80
N SER A 286 19.08 14.85 11.04
CA SER A 286 20.41 15.43 11.18
C SER A 286 20.78 16.10 9.85
N GLN A 287 20.87 17.43 9.85
CA GLN A 287 21.20 18.23 8.67
C GLN A 287 20.13 18.26 7.55
N GLU A 288 18.85 18.40 7.90
CA GLU A 288 17.75 18.65 6.92
C GLU A 288 18.06 19.73 5.87
N ARG A 289 18.93 20.70 6.18
CA ARG A 289 19.45 21.71 5.25
C ARG A 289 20.11 21.14 3.97
N LYS A 290 20.52 19.87 3.97
CA LYS A 290 21.08 19.18 2.79
C LYS A 290 19.99 18.75 1.79
N ILE A 291 18.73 18.71 2.20
CA ILE A 291 17.61 18.26 1.35
C ILE A 291 17.24 19.36 0.36
N ILE A 292 17.09 18.97 -0.91
CA ILE A 292 16.44 19.78 -1.94
C ILE A 292 15.18 19.03 -2.37
N SER A 293 14.02 19.63 -2.14
CA SER A 293 12.73 19.02 -2.51
C SER A 293 12.38 19.34 -3.96
N VAL A 294 12.24 18.30 -4.77
CA VAL A 294 12.02 18.41 -6.22
C VAL A 294 10.61 17.90 -6.53
N PRO A 295 9.62 18.79 -6.75
CA PRO A 295 8.28 18.36 -7.19
C PRO A 295 8.37 17.80 -8.60
N GLY A 296 8.05 16.52 -8.77
CA GLY A 296 8.12 15.84 -10.06
C GLY A 296 7.54 14.42 -10.00
N ASP A 297 7.35 13.82 -11.15
CA ASP A 297 6.63 12.56 -11.31
C ASP A 297 7.39 11.63 -12.26
N LEU A 298 7.77 10.44 -11.77
CA LEU A 298 8.44 9.40 -12.55
C LEU A 298 7.62 8.94 -13.76
N SER A 299 6.30 9.11 -13.72
CA SER A 299 5.41 8.73 -14.82
C SER A 299 5.40 9.73 -15.99
N LEU A 300 6.09 10.87 -15.84
CA LEU A 300 6.13 11.93 -16.84
C LEU A 300 7.53 12.02 -17.50
N PRO A 301 7.60 12.41 -18.79
CA PRO A 301 8.88 12.70 -19.44
C PRO A 301 9.71 13.71 -18.65
N ARG A 302 11.04 13.54 -18.58
CA ARG A 302 11.94 14.37 -17.78
C ARG A 302 11.49 14.53 -16.32
N LEU A 303 10.83 13.51 -15.77
CA LEU A 303 10.34 13.50 -14.39
C LEU A 303 9.28 14.58 -14.12
N GLY A 304 8.61 15.09 -15.17
CA GLY A 304 7.68 16.21 -15.06
C GLY A 304 8.35 17.57 -14.87
N LEU A 305 9.68 17.65 -15.03
CA LEU A 305 10.44 18.88 -14.82
C LEU A 305 10.57 19.70 -16.11
N PRO A 306 10.64 21.04 -16.01
CA PRO A 306 11.13 21.89 -17.08
C PRO A 306 12.54 21.46 -17.52
N GLN A 307 12.86 21.61 -18.81
CA GLN A 307 14.13 21.17 -19.40
C GLN A 307 15.36 21.71 -18.64
N GLU A 308 15.33 22.98 -18.25
CA GLU A 308 16.44 23.61 -17.51
C GLU A 308 16.65 22.98 -16.13
N GLN A 309 15.57 22.69 -15.41
CA GLN A 309 15.66 22.04 -14.11
C GLN A 309 16.13 20.60 -14.24
N TYR A 310 15.62 19.85 -15.23
CA TYR A 310 16.10 18.51 -15.52
C TYR A 310 17.62 18.52 -15.80
N ASN A 311 18.08 19.38 -16.71
CA ASN A 311 19.49 19.52 -17.05
C ASN A 311 20.34 19.94 -15.84
N HIS A 312 19.83 20.81 -14.98
CA HIS A 312 20.49 21.24 -13.74
C HIS A 312 20.79 20.05 -12.83
N TYR A 313 19.78 19.23 -12.50
CA TYR A 313 19.98 18.06 -11.64
C TYR A 313 20.81 16.97 -12.31
N ALA A 314 20.55 16.71 -13.60
CA ALA A 314 21.26 15.70 -14.37
C ALA A 314 22.76 16.02 -14.51
N THR A 315 23.14 17.29 -14.64
CA THR A 315 24.54 17.71 -14.73
C THR A 315 25.24 17.69 -13.37
N ARG A 316 24.55 18.07 -12.29
CA ARG A 316 25.17 18.27 -10.97
C ARG A 316 25.21 17.02 -10.10
N ALA A 317 24.32 16.06 -10.33
CA ALA A 317 24.31 14.83 -9.54
C ALA A 317 25.64 14.05 -9.74
N SER A 318 26.13 13.47 -8.65
CA SER A 318 27.31 12.62 -8.60
C SER A 318 26.94 11.14 -8.50
N VAL A 319 25.72 10.85 -8.03
CA VAL A 319 25.15 9.50 -7.95
C VAL A 319 23.62 9.58 -7.99
N VAL A 320 22.99 8.54 -8.53
CA VAL A 320 21.53 8.38 -8.55
C VAL A 320 21.14 7.15 -7.76
N PHE A 321 20.31 7.32 -6.73
CA PHE A 321 19.62 6.23 -6.05
C PHE A 321 18.17 6.16 -6.53
N HIS A 322 17.86 5.16 -7.35
CA HIS A 322 16.54 4.95 -7.91
C HIS A 322 15.76 3.89 -7.12
N LEU A 323 15.02 4.35 -6.10
CA LEU A 323 14.13 3.52 -5.26
C LEU A 323 12.64 3.78 -5.53
N GLY A 324 12.32 4.81 -6.32
CA GLY A 324 10.94 5.18 -6.61
C GLY A 324 10.26 4.19 -7.54
N ALA A 325 9.19 3.55 -7.08
CA ALA A 325 8.32 2.70 -7.87
C ALA A 325 6.87 2.82 -7.38
N LEU A 326 5.92 2.67 -8.30
CA LEU A 326 4.53 2.37 -7.97
C LEU A 326 4.43 0.90 -7.56
N VAL A 327 4.02 0.64 -6.31
CA VAL A 327 3.86 -0.71 -5.77
C VAL A 327 2.38 -0.97 -5.53
N SER A 328 1.80 -1.87 -6.32
CA SER A 328 0.42 -2.32 -6.18
C SER A 328 0.30 -3.77 -6.61
N TYR A 329 -0.25 -4.60 -5.73
CA TYR A 329 -0.37 -6.05 -5.92
C TYR A 329 -1.54 -6.46 -6.81
N ILE A 330 -2.39 -5.51 -7.20
CA ILE A 330 -3.64 -5.80 -7.91
C ILE A 330 -3.78 -5.06 -9.23
N GLN A 331 -2.95 -4.04 -9.46
CA GLN A 331 -2.98 -3.28 -10.71
C GLN A 331 -2.25 -4.04 -11.82
N PRO A 332 -2.75 -3.98 -13.07
CA PRO A 332 -2.10 -4.58 -14.23
C PRO A 332 -0.79 -3.86 -14.58
N TYR A 333 0.04 -4.49 -15.43
CA TYR A 333 1.31 -3.93 -15.90
C TYR A 333 1.17 -2.53 -16.49
N SER A 334 0.15 -2.31 -17.33
CA SER A 334 -0.14 -1.00 -17.94
C SER A 334 -0.22 0.16 -16.94
N CYS A 335 -0.78 -0.06 -15.75
CA CYS A 335 -0.82 0.97 -14.69
C CYS A 335 0.55 1.30 -14.10
N HIS A 336 1.48 0.34 -14.09
CA HIS A 336 2.85 0.50 -13.57
C HIS A 336 3.82 1.03 -14.61
N ARG A 337 3.55 0.77 -15.90
CA ARG A 337 4.45 1.04 -17.02
C ARG A 337 5.05 2.45 -17.00
N ALA A 338 4.21 3.48 -16.81
CA ALA A 338 4.70 4.86 -16.86
C ALA A 338 5.74 5.14 -15.75
N ALA A 339 5.43 4.81 -14.50
CA ALA A 339 6.30 5.11 -13.36
C ALA A 339 7.50 4.17 -13.25
N ASN A 340 7.29 2.86 -13.44
CA ASN A 340 8.30 1.84 -13.14
C ASN A 340 9.19 1.55 -14.36
N VAL A 341 8.65 1.60 -15.58
CA VAL A 341 9.38 1.22 -16.80
C VAL A 341 9.95 2.46 -17.48
N LEU A 342 9.08 3.39 -17.88
CA LEU A 342 9.53 4.62 -18.54
C LEU A 342 10.29 5.53 -17.56
N GLY A 343 9.87 5.58 -16.29
CA GLY A 343 10.61 6.27 -15.24
C GLY A 343 12.03 5.74 -15.06
N THR A 344 12.23 4.42 -15.08
CA THR A 344 13.58 3.80 -15.02
C THR A 344 14.41 4.20 -16.24
N LEU A 345 13.83 4.19 -17.44
CA LEU A 345 14.51 4.64 -18.66
C LEU A 345 14.94 6.11 -18.56
N GLU A 346 14.09 6.99 -18.00
CA GLU A 346 14.43 8.39 -17.73
C GLU A 346 15.55 8.54 -16.69
N MET A 347 15.61 7.65 -15.69
CA MET A 347 16.69 7.65 -14.69
C MET A 347 18.02 7.22 -15.29
N ILE A 348 18.04 6.27 -16.23
CA ILE A 348 19.25 5.91 -16.98
C ILE A 348 19.70 7.11 -17.84
N ARG A 349 18.76 7.79 -18.51
CA ARG A 349 19.07 9.01 -19.28
C ARG A 349 19.66 10.10 -18.39
N LEU A 350 19.11 10.32 -17.20
CA LEU A 350 19.62 11.29 -16.22
C LEU A 350 21.02 10.91 -15.74
N ALA A 351 21.26 9.62 -15.48
CA ALA A 351 22.57 9.12 -15.05
C ALA A 351 23.64 9.32 -16.14
N ASN A 352 23.29 9.11 -17.41
CA ASN A 352 24.21 9.25 -18.53
C ASN A 352 24.34 10.69 -19.05
N HIS A 353 23.48 11.61 -18.61
CA HIS A 353 23.46 12.99 -19.10
C HIS A 353 24.70 13.79 -18.68
N SER A 354 25.36 14.41 -19.68
CA SER A 354 26.56 15.27 -19.59
C SER A 354 27.81 14.59 -19.04
N ARG A 355 27.71 13.99 -17.86
CA ARG A 355 28.77 13.24 -17.18
C ARG A 355 28.20 11.96 -16.59
N PRO A 356 28.84 10.81 -16.83
CA PRO A 356 28.38 9.53 -16.28
C PRO A 356 28.45 9.55 -14.76
N LYS A 357 27.38 9.10 -14.14
CA LYS A 357 27.28 8.94 -12.68
C LYS A 357 26.66 7.60 -12.37
N ARG A 358 27.06 6.99 -11.26
CA ARG A 358 26.57 5.66 -10.91
C ARG A 358 25.05 5.70 -10.71
N LEU A 359 24.34 4.76 -11.33
CA LEU A 359 22.90 4.52 -11.11
C LEU A 359 22.73 3.29 -10.24
N ILE A 360 22.24 3.47 -9.02
CA ILE A 360 21.84 2.37 -8.14
C ILE A 360 20.35 2.17 -8.36
N TYR A 361 20.00 1.18 -9.17
CA TYR A 361 18.63 0.78 -9.42
C TYR A 361 18.17 -0.23 -8.38
N THR A 362 17.09 0.07 -7.67
CA THR A 362 16.50 -0.85 -6.71
C THR A 362 15.41 -1.68 -7.37
N SER A 363 15.72 -2.95 -7.59
CA SER A 363 14.81 -3.97 -8.11
C SER A 363 14.22 -4.80 -6.96
N SER A 364 13.50 -5.87 -7.31
CA SER A 364 12.92 -6.83 -6.39
C SER A 364 13.13 -8.25 -6.89
N LEU A 365 13.26 -9.21 -5.96
CA LEU A 365 13.21 -10.64 -6.32
C LEU A 365 11.92 -11.02 -7.07
N ALA A 366 10.85 -10.23 -6.94
CA ALA A 366 9.62 -10.36 -7.69
C ALA A 366 9.80 -10.22 -9.22
N ALA A 367 10.91 -9.64 -9.70
CA ALA A 367 11.24 -9.57 -11.12
C ALA A 367 11.33 -10.97 -11.79
N TYR A 368 11.49 -12.04 -11.01
CA TYR A 368 11.58 -13.41 -11.51
C TYR A 368 10.24 -14.14 -11.51
N GLY A 369 9.18 -13.50 -11.00
CA GLY A 369 7.87 -14.12 -10.81
C GLY A 369 7.93 -15.41 -9.97
N PRO A 370 6.89 -16.26 -10.05
CA PRO A 370 6.84 -17.56 -9.39
C PRO A 370 7.65 -18.64 -10.14
N THR A 371 8.86 -18.33 -10.63
CA THR A 371 9.66 -19.24 -11.46
C THR A 371 9.99 -20.58 -10.78
N GLY A 372 10.11 -20.59 -9.45
CA GLY A 372 10.36 -21.82 -8.70
C GLY A 372 9.19 -22.80 -8.76
N PHE A 373 7.96 -22.29 -8.74
CA PHE A 373 6.75 -23.09 -8.88
C PHE A 373 6.45 -23.45 -10.33
N VAL A 374 6.53 -22.47 -11.23
CA VAL A 374 6.11 -22.60 -12.63
C VAL A 374 7.13 -23.32 -13.49
N GLN A 375 8.41 -22.96 -13.36
CA GLN A 375 9.50 -23.52 -14.18
C GLN A 375 10.36 -24.53 -13.42
N GLY A 376 10.11 -24.74 -12.12
CA GLY A 376 10.91 -25.63 -11.29
C GLY A 376 12.30 -25.09 -10.95
N THR A 377 12.56 -23.80 -11.18
CA THR A 377 13.85 -23.14 -10.91
C THR A 377 14.25 -23.33 -9.46
N LYS A 378 15.46 -23.84 -9.22
CA LYS A 378 15.96 -24.10 -7.87
C LYS A 378 16.87 -23.00 -7.34
N THR A 379 17.62 -22.37 -8.24
CA THR A 379 18.60 -21.35 -7.91
C THR A 379 18.56 -20.26 -8.97
N VAL A 380 18.80 -19.02 -8.55
CA VAL A 380 18.99 -17.87 -9.44
C VAL A 380 20.26 -17.16 -9.01
N SER A 381 21.22 -17.02 -9.92
CA SER A 381 22.47 -16.30 -9.61
C SER A 381 22.26 -14.78 -9.63
N GLU A 382 23.15 -14.02 -9.00
CA GLU A 382 22.98 -12.56 -8.95
C GLU A 382 23.03 -11.92 -10.34
N ASP A 383 24.00 -12.24 -11.19
CA ASP A 383 24.08 -11.65 -12.54
C ASP A 383 23.20 -12.35 -13.59
N GLU A 384 22.37 -13.32 -13.18
CA GLU A 384 21.35 -13.89 -14.06
C GLU A 384 20.30 -12.84 -14.38
N GLN A 385 19.92 -12.72 -15.65
CA GLN A 385 18.96 -11.72 -16.11
C GLN A 385 17.52 -12.27 -16.00
N PRO A 386 16.52 -11.43 -15.70
CA PRO A 386 15.14 -11.92 -15.56
C PRO A 386 14.56 -12.57 -16.82
N LEU A 387 15.03 -12.20 -18.03
CA LEU A 387 14.43 -12.59 -19.31
C LEU A 387 14.19 -14.10 -19.48
N SER A 388 15.05 -14.96 -18.91
CA SER A 388 14.89 -16.43 -18.90
C SER A 388 13.65 -16.92 -18.16
N HIS A 389 13.02 -16.06 -17.35
CA HIS A 389 11.89 -16.37 -16.48
C HIS A 389 10.55 -15.77 -16.95
N ILE A 390 10.51 -15.21 -18.16
CA ILE A 390 9.32 -14.54 -18.70
C ILE A 390 8.06 -15.44 -18.69
N ALA A 391 8.24 -16.75 -18.87
CA ALA A 391 7.13 -17.72 -18.88
C ALA A 391 6.38 -17.80 -17.54
N ALA A 392 7.09 -17.60 -16.41
CA ALA A 392 6.49 -17.59 -15.07
C ALA A 392 5.75 -16.28 -14.75
N LEU A 393 6.15 -15.19 -15.39
CA LEU A 393 5.75 -13.83 -15.05
C LEU A 393 4.27 -13.52 -15.34
N GLN A 394 3.66 -14.23 -16.30
CA GLN A 394 2.22 -14.11 -16.58
C GLN A 394 1.35 -14.52 -15.38
N TYR A 395 1.91 -15.27 -14.43
CA TYR A 395 1.25 -15.73 -13.21
C TYR A 395 1.64 -14.89 -11.99
N ASP A 396 2.04 -13.64 -12.19
CA ASP A 396 2.33 -12.72 -11.09
C ASP A 396 1.61 -11.37 -11.27
N THR A 397 1.87 -10.46 -10.35
CA THR A 397 1.28 -9.11 -10.33
C THR A 397 1.83 -8.22 -11.44
N GLY A 398 1.07 -7.19 -11.81
CA GLY A 398 1.57 -6.14 -12.70
C GLY A 398 2.80 -5.40 -12.15
N TYR A 399 2.95 -5.37 -10.81
CA TYR A 399 4.17 -4.85 -10.18
C TYR A 399 5.38 -5.74 -10.51
N SER A 400 5.29 -7.06 -10.29
CA SER A 400 6.34 -8.03 -10.66
C SER A 400 6.72 -7.92 -12.14
N GLN A 401 5.71 -7.82 -13.02
CA GLN A 401 5.90 -7.60 -14.46
C GLN A 401 6.66 -6.30 -14.76
N SER A 402 6.33 -5.21 -14.08
CA SER A 402 7.03 -3.93 -14.26
C SER A 402 8.48 -3.96 -13.77
N GLN A 403 8.76 -4.68 -12.67
CA GLN A 403 10.11 -4.84 -12.15
C GLN A 403 10.97 -5.71 -13.07
N PHE A 404 10.40 -6.80 -13.61
CA PHE A 404 11.04 -7.60 -14.66
C PHE A 404 11.48 -6.73 -15.85
N VAL A 405 10.56 -5.93 -16.40
CA VAL A 405 10.87 -5.10 -17.56
C VAL A 405 11.92 -4.05 -17.20
N ALA A 406 11.72 -3.30 -16.11
CA ALA A 406 12.64 -2.25 -15.69
C ALA A 406 14.05 -2.79 -15.43
N GLU A 407 14.20 -3.97 -14.83
CA GLU A 407 15.51 -4.59 -14.63
C GLU A 407 16.17 -5.00 -15.97
N ASN A 408 15.42 -5.52 -16.94
CA ASN A 408 15.96 -5.80 -18.29
C ASN A 408 16.45 -4.51 -18.97
N ILE A 409 15.75 -3.37 -18.79
CA ILE A 409 16.20 -2.07 -19.32
C ILE A 409 17.53 -1.65 -18.69
N VAL A 410 17.70 -1.87 -17.38
CA VAL A 410 18.97 -1.57 -16.69
C VAL A 410 20.08 -2.50 -17.16
N TRP A 411 19.79 -3.79 -17.35
CA TRP A 411 20.74 -4.72 -17.96
C TRP A 411 21.13 -4.27 -19.37
N ASN A 412 20.18 -3.90 -20.23
CA ASN A 412 20.47 -3.37 -21.57
C ASN A 412 21.43 -2.15 -21.48
N ALA A 413 21.19 -1.25 -20.53
CA ALA A 413 22.06 -0.11 -20.29
C ALA A 413 23.46 -0.51 -19.79
N ILE A 414 23.58 -1.52 -18.93
CA ILE A 414 24.86 -2.09 -18.46
C ILE A 414 25.64 -2.69 -19.63
N HIS A 415 24.99 -3.44 -20.53
CA HIS A 415 25.65 -4.00 -21.72
C HIS A 415 26.20 -2.90 -22.65
N ASN A 416 25.55 -1.73 -22.67
CA ASN A 416 26.03 -0.55 -23.37
C ASN A 416 27.06 0.28 -22.58
N GLY A 417 27.55 -0.22 -21.44
CA GLY A 417 28.58 0.47 -20.64
C GLY A 417 28.05 1.58 -19.73
N SER A 418 26.73 1.63 -19.45
CA SER A 418 26.21 2.53 -18.42
C SER A 418 26.68 2.08 -17.04
N PRO A 419 27.12 3.00 -16.17
CA PRO A 419 27.62 2.65 -14.84
C PRO A 419 26.47 2.38 -13.85
N ALA A 420 25.69 1.34 -14.11
CA ALA A 420 24.56 0.95 -13.28
C ALA A 420 24.88 -0.24 -12.38
N ILE A 421 24.19 -0.28 -11.25
CA ILE A 421 24.22 -1.35 -10.26
C ILE A 421 22.77 -1.74 -9.98
N ILE A 422 22.47 -3.03 -10.00
CA ILE A 422 21.14 -3.55 -9.71
C ILE A 422 21.14 -4.09 -8.28
N VAL A 423 20.25 -3.58 -7.44
CA VAL A 423 20.08 -4.02 -6.05
C VAL A 423 18.70 -4.63 -5.91
N ARG A 424 18.61 -5.95 -5.77
CA ARG A 424 17.34 -6.68 -5.63
C ARG A 424 16.99 -6.85 -4.16
N LEU A 425 15.79 -6.43 -3.81
CA LEU A 425 15.25 -6.56 -2.46
C LEU A 425 14.30 -7.76 -2.33
N GLY A 426 14.42 -8.46 -1.20
CA GLY A 426 13.42 -9.42 -0.72
C GLY A 426 12.30 -8.74 0.08
N TYR A 427 11.86 -9.39 1.15
CA TYR A 427 10.90 -8.81 2.08
C TYR A 427 11.62 -7.94 3.10
N VAL A 428 11.68 -6.63 2.82
CA VAL A 428 12.30 -5.66 3.74
C VAL A 428 11.33 -5.36 4.88
N LEU A 429 11.69 -5.80 6.09
CA LEU A 429 10.97 -5.58 7.32
C LEU A 429 11.53 -4.38 8.08
N GLY A 430 11.23 -4.28 9.38
CA GLY A 430 11.64 -3.14 10.19
C GLY A 430 13.15 -3.00 10.40
N HIS A 431 13.53 -1.97 11.14
CA HIS A 431 14.92 -1.76 11.56
C HIS A 431 15.30 -2.78 12.64
N SER A 432 16.46 -3.43 12.51
CA SER A 432 16.90 -4.54 13.38
C SER A 432 16.99 -4.20 14.87
N ARG A 433 17.27 -2.94 15.23
CA ARG A 433 17.37 -2.48 16.63
C ARG A 433 16.06 -1.92 17.17
N THR A 434 15.37 -1.10 16.38
CA THR A 434 14.20 -0.34 16.86
C THR A 434 12.87 -1.04 16.61
N GLY A 435 12.85 -2.06 15.74
CA GLY A 435 11.63 -2.75 15.33
C GLY A 435 10.76 -1.98 14.33
N ARG A 436 11.12 -0.73 14.01
CA ARG A 436 10.29 0.17 13.19
C ARG A 436 10.15 -0.31 11.77
N GLY A 437 8.95 -0.73 11.40
CA GLY A 437 8.59 -1.18 10.06
C GLY A 437 7.49 -0.32 9.41
N ASN A 438 7.04 -0.75 8.23
CA ASN A 438 5.92 -0.13 7.55
C ASN A 438 4.61 -0.86 7.93
N PRO A 439 3.73 -0.32 8.78
CA PRO A 439 2.54 -1.05 9.25
C PRO A 439 1.50 -1.34 8.15
N LYS A 440 1.72 -0.84 6.93
CA LYS A 440 0.88 -1.08 5.74
C LYS A 440 1.53 -2.06 4.75
N ASP A 441 2.75 -2.52 5.01
CA ASP A 441 3.35 -3.55 4.17
C ASP A 441 2.59 -4.87 4.34
N PHE A 442 2.72 -5.72 3.33
CA PHE A 442 1.99 -6.97 3.23
C PHE A 442 2.26 -7.92 4.42
N ILE A 443 3.51 -8.09 4.86
CA ILE A 443 3.88 -8.95 5.99
C ILE A 443 3.36 -8.37 7.30
N SER A 444 3.47 -7.04 7.50
CA SER A 444 2.90 -6.37 8.68
C SER A 444 1.38 -6.53 8.76
N CYS A 445 0.67 -6.40 7.64
CA CYS A 445 -0.77 -6.64 7.59
C CYS A 445 -1.12 -8.10 7.85
N LEU A 446 -0.32 -9.05 7.34
CA LEU A 446 -0.49 -10.48 7.58
C LEU A 446 -0.32 -10.83 9.06
N MET A 447 0.82 -10.48 9.64
CA MET A 447 1.15 -10.80 11.03
C MET A 447 0.15 -10.18 12.00
N SER A 448 -0.17 -8.89 11.85
CA SER A 448 -1.14 -8.23 12.73
C SER A 448 -2.55 -8.81 12.61
N SER A 449 -2.96 -9.27 11.43
CA SER A 449 -4.27 -9.92 11.24
C SER A 449 -4.30 -11.31 11.86
N CYS A 450 -3.26 -12.13 11.66
CA CYS A 450 -3.17 -13.46 12.27
C CYS A 450 -3.09 -13.40 13.80
N LEU A 451 -2.31 -12.48 14.36
CA LEU A 451 -2.23 -12.25 15.82
C LEU A 451 -3.59 -11.88 16.41
N ARG A 452 -4.35 -11.02 15.73
CA ARG A 452 -5.68 -10.62 16.18
C ARG A 452 -6.69 -11.77 16.10
N LEU A 453 -6.69 -12.53 15.01
CA LEU A 453 -7.58 -13.66 14.83
C LEU A 453 -7.23 -14.82 15.77
N GLY A 454 -5.95 -14.95 16.15
CA GLY A 454 -5.43 -16.12 16.87
C GLY A 454 -5.22 -17.33 15.96
N TYR A 455 -5.20 -17.13 14.64
CA TYR A 455 -5.06 -18.18 13.64
C TYR A 455 -4.17 -17.72 12.50
N TYR A 456 -3.38 -18.63 11.94
CA TYR A 456 -2.57 -18.38 10.74
C TYR A 456 -2.76 -19.49 9.70
N PRO A 457 -2.64 -19.18 8.39
CA PRO A 457 -2.87 -20.14 7.33
C PRO A 457 -1.66 -21.05 7.13
N VAL A 458 -1.91 -22.34 6.95
CA VAL A 458 -0.91 -23.30 6.47
C VAL A 458 -0.89 -23.26 4.94
N VAL A 459 0.23 -22.77 4.39
CA VAL A 459 0.50 -22.74 2.94
C VAL A 459 1.90 -23.31 2.71
N PRO A 460 2.04 -24.52 2.14
CA PRO A 460 3.33 -25.20 2.03
C PRO A 460 4.36 -24.46 1.16
N GLY A 461 5.64 -24.60 1.52
CA GLY A 461 6.79 -24.17 0.71
C GLY A 461 6.96 -22.65 0.62
N GLN A 462 6.48 -21.89 1.60
CA GLN A 462 6.45 -20.43 1.58
C GLN A 462 7.70 -19.85 2.24
N CYS A 463 8.88 -20.19 1.73
CA CYS A 463 10.13 -19.60 2.20
C CYS A 463 10.21 -18.11 1.86
N LYS A 464 10.48 -17.26 2.86
CA LYS A 464 10.59 -15.81 2.72
C LYS A 464 11.97 -15.33 3.14
N ALA A 465 12.58 -14.54 2.26
CA ALA A 465 13.82 -13.84 2.54
C ALA A 465 13.50 -12.53 3.29
N PHE A 466 13.38 -12.60 4.62
CA PHE A 466 13.22 -11.41 5.46
C PHE A 466 14.56 -10.70 5.65
N THR A 467 14.55 -9.38 5.60
CA THR A 467 15.77 -8.59 5.74
C THR A 467 15.43 -7.27 6.40
N SER A 468 16.30 -6.79 7.29
CA SER A 468 16.07 -5.53 8.00
C SER A 468 16.42 -4.34 7.11
N VAL A 469 15.68 -3.24 7.26
CA VAL A 469 15.87 -2.04 6.43
C VAL A 469 17.25 -1.40 6.61
N ASP A 470 17.82 -1.47 7.82
CA ASP A 470 19.15 -0.96 8.13
C ASP A 470 20.26 -1.75 7.41
N PHE A 471 20.18 -3.08 7.37
CA PHE A 471 21.11 -3.89 6.56
C PHE A 471 21.00 -3.52 5.08
N VAL A 472 19.78 -3.38 4.54
CA VAL A 472 19.58 -3.01 3.13
C VAL A 472 20.24 -1.68 2.81
N VAL A 473 20.04 -0.67 3.66
CA VAL A 473 20.60 0.67 3.46
C VAL A 473 22.13 0.65 3.53
N ASP A 474 22.69 0.03 4.55
CA ASP A 474 24.15 0.01 4.75
C ASP A 474 24.85 -0.78 3.64
N ALA A 475 24.29 -1.94 3.25
CA ALA A 475 24.82 -2.73 2.16
C ALA A 475 24.72 -1.99 0.81
N MET A 476 23.58 -1.34 0.52
CA MET A 476 23.39 -0.55 -0.70
C MET A 476 24.40 0.59 -0.80
N LEU A 477 24.62 1.34 0.27
CA LEU A 477 25.60 2.43 0.31
C LEU A 477 27.04 1.92 0.13
N ARG A 478 27.38 0.79 0.75
CA ARG A 478 28.69 0.15 0.59
C ARG A 478 28.91 -0.30 -0.85
N ILE A 479 27.92 -0.94 -1.47
CA ILE A 479 28.00 -1.38 -2.87
C ILE A 479 28.18 -0.15 -3.78
N ALA A 480 27.39 0.90 -3.58
CA ALA A 480 27.44 2.14 -4.36
C ALA A 480 28.80 2.87 -4.30
N ALA A 481 29.57 2.66 -3.23
CA ALA A 481 30.82 3.37 -2.98
C ALA A 481 31.96 2.95 -3.93
N PHE A 482 31.98 1.71 -4.42
CA PHE A 482 33.13 1.17 -5.16
C PHE A 482 32.82 0.91 -6.64
N GLU A 483 33.77 1.29 -7.50
CA GLU A 483 33.67 1.12 -8.95
C GLU A 483 33.66 -0.35 -9.37
N GLU A 484 34.36 -1.22 -8.63
CA GLU A 484 34.40 -2.66 -8.88
C GLU A 484 33.02 -3.36 -8.81
N ASN A 485 32.01 -2.69 -8.25
CA ASN A 485 30.65 -3.21 -8.15
C ASN A 485 29.75 -2.83 -9.34
N VAL A 486 30.22 -1.97 -10.23
CA VAL A 486 29.46 -1.51 -11.40
C VAL A 486 29.26 -2.66 -12.39
N GLY A 487 28.07 -2.74 -12.99
CA GLY A 487 27.73 -3.75 -13.99
C GLY A 487 27.24 -5.07 -13.42
N HIS A 488 27.06 -5.15 -12.10
CA HIS A 488 26.60 -6.34 -11.40
C HIS A 488 25.25 -6.13 -10.69
N ALA A 489 24.59 -7.25 -10.42
CA ALA A 489 23.43 -7.31 -9.56
C ALA A 489 23.76 -7.88 -8.18
N TYR A 490 22.96 -7.50 -7.18
CA TYR A 490 23.15 -7.82 -5.78
C TYR A 490 21.82 -8.17 -5.12
N ASN A 491 21.73 -9.37 -4.53
CA ASN A 491 20.57 -9.79 -3.76
C ASN A 491 20.77 -9.41 -2.29
N LEU A 492 20.17 -8.29 -1.86
CA LEU A 492 20.25 -7.83 -0.47
C LEU A 492 19.25 -8.57 0.41
N ILE A 493 19.57 -9.84 0.66
CA ILE A 493 18.80 -10.76 1.49
C ILE A 493 19.68 -11.45 2.51
N GLN A 494 19.06 -11.96 3.58
CA GLN A 494 19.74 -12.88 4.48
C GLN A 494 19.95 -14.25 3.80
N PRO A 495 21.06 -14.96 4.08
CA PRO A 495 21.43 -16.21 3.39
C PRO A 495 20.47 -17.38 3.61
N ALA A 496 19.75 -17.39 4.73
CA ALA A 496 18.83 -18.45 5.11
C ALA A 496 17.39 -17.90 5.13
N PRO A 497 16.61 -18.09 4.04
CA PRO A 497 15.18 -17.77 4.08
C PRO A 497 14.47 -18.69 5.08
N ILE A 498 13.43 -18.17 5.72
CA ILE A 498 12.65 -18.89 6.73
C ILE A 498 11.28 -19.26 6.15
N ASP A 499 10.76 -20.44 6.47
CA ASP A 499 9.40 -20.80 6.06
C ASP A 499 8.37 -19.94 6.79
N LEU A 500 7.30 -19.56 6.10
CA LEU A 500 6.28 -18.69 6.68
C LEU A 500 5.55 -19.36 7.86
N GLN A 501 5.37 -20.68 7.84
CA GLN A 501 4.80 -21.42 8.96
C GLN A 501 5.73 -21.37 10.18
N GLU A 502 7.02 -21.63 9.97
CA GLU A 502 8.02 -21.51 11.04
C GLU A 502 8.05 -20.09 11.62
N THR A 503 7.92 -19.08 10.76
CA THR A 503 7.80 -17.68 11.19
C THR A 503 6.60 -17.47 12.12
N PHE A 504 5.43 -18.02 11.78
CA PHE A 504 4.24 -17.93 12.63
C PHE A 504 4.43 -18.67 13.95
N ASP A 505 5.07 -19.84 13.94
CA ASP A 505 5.35 -20.62 15.15
C ASP A 505 6.27 -19.86 16.10
N LEU A 506 7.34 -19.26 15.57
CA LEU A 506 8.26 -18.42 16.34
C LEU A 506 7.53 -17.21 16.93
N VAL A 507 6.74 -16.49 16.14
CA VAL A 507 5.96 -15.33 16.62
C VAL A 507 4.93 -15.75 17.67
N SER A 508 4.20 -16.85 17.43
CA SER A 508 3.20 -17.41 18.34
C SER A 508 3.81 -17.75 19.70
N GLY A 509 4.99 -18.37 19.72
CA GLY A 509 5.72 -18.74 20.94
C GLY A 509 6.20 -17.56 21.79
N GLN A 510 6.23 -16.35 21.23
CA GLN A 510 6.62 -15.11 21.95
C GLN A 510 5.40 -14.30 22.42
N CYS A 511 4.18 -14.68 22.03
CA CYS A 511 2.97 -13.96 22.36
C CYS A 511 2.25 -14.61 23.56
N SER A 512 1.53 -13.80 24.35
CA SER A 512 0.76 -14.30 25.51
C SER A 512 -0.42 -15.17 25.11
N ARG A 513 -0.98 -14.94 23.91
CA ARG A 513 -2.00 -15.77 23.27
C ARG A 513 -1.37 -16.50 22.09
N SER A 514 -1.28 -17.81 22.19
CA SER A 514 -0.81 -18.66 21.10
C SER A 514 -1.79 -18.62 19.91
N MET A 515 -1.24 -18.54 18.70
CA MET A 515 -1.98 -18.70 17.46
C MET A 515 -2.03 -20.17 17.04
N GLN A 516 -3.12 -20.57 16.37
CA GLN A 516 -3.29 -21.92 15.85
C GLN A 516 -3.17 -21.97 14.31
N ALA A 517 -2.42 -22.94 13.81
CA ALA A 517 -2.40 -23.30 12.39
C ALA A 517 -3.79 -23.82 11.94
N ILE A 518 -4.29 -23.30 10.83
CA ILE A 518 -5.51 -23.80 10.16
C ILE A 518 -5.29 -23.89 8.66
N SER A 519 -6.17 -24.60 7.95
CA SER A 519 -6.11 -24.68 6.49
C SER A 519 -6.24 -23.29 5.85
N PHE A 520 -5.58 -23.10 4.71
CA PHE A 520 -5.63 -21.85 3.97
C PHE A 520 -7.06 -21.42 3.61
N SER A 521 -7.93 -22.37 3.23
CA SER A 521 -9.34 -22.10 2.92
C SER A 521 -10.13 -21.60 4.13
N CYS A 522 -10.01 -22.28 5.28
CA CYS A 522 -10.69 -21.86 6.51
C CYS A 522 -10.21 -20.48 6.96
N TRP A 523 -8.90 -20.23 6.91
CA TRP A 523 -8.34 -18.92 7.25
C TRP A 523 -8.87 -17.81 6.33
N LEU A 524 -8.94 -18.08 5.02
CA LEU A 524 -9.44 -17.13 4.04
C LEU A 524 -10.92 -16.77 4.30
N GLU A 525 -11.77 -17.74 4.64
CA GLU A 525 -13.17 -17.50 5.00
C GLU A 525 -13.31 -16.62 6.26
N MET A 526 -12.50 -16.87 7.29
CA MET A 526 -12.49 -16.05 8.50
C MET A 526 -12.11 -14.61 8.18
N PHE A 527 -11.05 -14.43 7.40
CA PHE A 527 -10.56 -13.12 6.99
C PHE A 527 -11.57 -12.35 6.12
N ILE A 528 -12.21 -12.98 5.14
CA ILE A 528 -13.17 -12.30 4.25
C ILE A 528 -14.31 -11.65 5.05
N ASN A 529 -14.77 -12.33 6.11
CA ASN A 529 -15.86 -11.87 6.96
C ASN A 529 -15.43 -10.85 8.03
N ASP A 530 -14.13 -10.60 8.14
CA ASP A 530 -13.56 -9.70 9.12
C ASP A 530 -13.42 -8.28 8.56
N ALA A 531 -14.43 -7.46 8.81
CA ALA A 531 -14.45 -6.06 8.39
C ALA A 531 -13.24 -5.24 8.90
N MET A 532 -12.55 -5.70 9.93
CA MET A 532 -11.42 -5.03 10.56
C MET A 532 -10.07 -5.46 9.99
N SER A 533 -10.05 -6.42 9.06
CA SER A 533 -8.80 -6.95 8.53
C SER A 533 -8.07 -5.93 7.65
N ARG A 534 -6.78 -5.75 7.93
CA ARG A 534 -5.87 -4.93 7.11
C ARG A 534 -5.42 -5.64 5.82
N LEU A 535 -5.82 -6.91 5.66
CA LEU A 535 -5.47 -7.73 4.51
C LEU A 535 -6.42 -7.56 3.32
N HIS A 536 -7.56 -6.87 3.48
CA HIS A 536 -8.51 -6.63 2.38
C HIS A 536 -7.88 -6.09 1.08
N PRO A 537 -6.89 -5.18 1.10
CA PRO A 537 -6.21 -4.74 -0.12
C PRO A 537 -5.49 -5.88 -0.89
N PHE A 538 -5.17 -6.98 -0.21
CA PHE A 538 -4.44 -8.13 -0.75
C PHE A 538 -5.37 -9.31 -1.09
N LEU A 539 -6.69 -9.17 -0.91
CA LEU A 539 -7.66 -10.23 -1.16
C LEU A 539 -7.49 -10.94 -2.53
N PRO A 540 -7.19 -10.22 -3.64
CA PRO A 540 -6.96 -10.86 -4.94
C PRO A 540 -5.79 -11.85 -4.93
N LEU A 541 -4.75 -11.63 -4.11
CA LEU A 541 -3.63 -12.57 -4.00
C LEU A 541 -4.08 -13.95 -3.49
N PHE A 542 -5.10 -13.96 -2.63
CA PHE A 542 -5.61 -15.16 -1.96
C PHE A 542 -6.79 -15.81 -2.68
N GLN A 543 -7.45 -15.12 -3.60
CA GLN A 543 -8.68 -15.60 -4.24
C GLN A 543 -8.49 -15.90 -5.72
N GLU A 544 -7.72 -15.09 -6.44
CA GLU A 544 -7.60 -15.19 -7.89
C GLU A 544 -6.79 -16.43 -8.26
N LYS A 545 -7.45 -17.41 -8.88
CA LYS A 545 -6.81 -18.62 -9.41
C LYS A 545 -6.15 -18.30 -10.75
N ILE A 546 -4.83 -18.49 -10.80
CA ILE A 546 -4.03 -18.08 -11.96
C ILE A 546 -3.22 -19.22 -12.56
N TRP A 547 -2.99 -20.32 -11.83
CA TRP A 547 -2.31 -21.51 -12.33
C TRP A 547 -3.09 -22.77 -11.93
N GLY A 548 -3.89 -23.29 -12.86
CA GLY A 548 -4.83 -24.38 -12.57
C GLY A 548 -5.77 -23.98 -11.42
N THR A 549 -5.70 -24.71 -10.30
CA THR A 549 -6.47 -24.44 -9.08
C THR A 549 -5.72 -23.63 -8.03
N HIS A 550 -4.54 -23.10 -8.32
CA HIS A 550 -3.70 -22.35 -7.38
C HIS A 550 -3.91 -20.84 -7.50
N THR A 551 -3.93 -20.17 -6.37
CA THR A 551 -3.99 -18.71 -6.24
C THR A 551 -2.65 -18.06 -6.53
N ARG A 552 -2.66 -16.73 -6.72
CA ARG A 552 -1.41 -15.95 -6.84
C ARG A 552 -0.47 -16.10 -5.65
N TRP A 553 -0.99 -16.31 -4.44
CA TRP A 553 -0.15 -16.59 -3.29
C TRP A 553 0.43 -18.00 -3.31
N GLU A 554 -0.39 -19.00 -3.60
CA GLU A 554 0.03 -20.41 -3.57
C GLU A 554 1.18 -20.68 -4.57
N VAL A 555 1.13 -20.06 -5.75
CA VAL A 555 2.22 -20.19 -6.75
C VAL A 555 3.52 -19.52 -6.33
N GLN A 556 3.54 -18.70 -5.28
CA GLN A 556 4.78 -18.15 -4.71
C GLN A 556 5.51 -19.17 -3.81
N GLY A 557 4.95 -20.37 -3.66
CA GLY A 557 5.59 -21.48 -2.98
C GLY A 557 6.76 -22.04 -3.78
N ASN A 558 7.70 -22.71 -3.11
CA ASN A 558 8.91 -23.27 -3.71
C ASN A 558 9.77 -22.23 -4.45
N ALA A 559 9.79 -20.98 -3.96
CA ALA A 559 10.62 -19.92 -4.50
C ALA A 559 12.09 -20.39 -4.62
N PRO A 560 12.80 -20.02 -5.71
CA PRO A 560 14.18 -20.44 -5.88
C PRO A 560 15.08 -19.82 -4.81
N ARG A 561 16.21 -20.47 -4.54
CA ARG A 561 17.29 -19.86 -3.77
C ARG A 561 17.99 -18.81 -4.62
N PHE A 562 17.83 -17.56 -4.26
CA PHE A 562 18.62 -16.46 -4.82
C PHE A 562 20.02 -16.48 -4.19
N GLU A 563 21.06 -16.56 -5.01
CA GLU A 563 22.44 -16.54 -4.54
C GLU A 563 22.83 -15.13 -4.06
N ILE A 564 23.89 -15.04 -3.23
CA ILE A 564 24.38 -13.77 -2.68
C ILE A 564 25.91 -13.63 -2.82
N LYS A 565 26.53 -14.29 -3.81
CA LYS A 565 27.99 -14.31 -4.02
C LYS A 565 28.58 -12.91 -4.23
N ASN A 566 28.01 -12.10 -5.11
CA ASN A 566 28.39 -10.72 -5.36
C ASN A 566 28.17 -9.87 -4.11
N THR A 567 27.03 -10.05 -3.42
CA THR A 567 26.74 -9.37 -2.15
C THR A 567 27.78 -9.69 -1.07
N LEU A 568 28.11 -10.96 -0.86
CA LEU A 568 29.15 -11.38 0.08
C LEU A 568 30.51 -10.79 -0.29
N TRP A 569 30.84 -10.79 -1.57
CA TRP A 569 32.10 -10.23 -2.05
C TRP A 569 32.16 -8.71 -1.85
N ALA A 570 31.13 -7.95 -2.21
CA ALA A 570 31.11 -6.49 -2.04
C ALA A 570 31.17 -6.07 -0.56
N LEU A 571 30.66 -6.91 0.34
CA LEU A 571 30.63 -6.65 1.78
C LEU A 571 31.80 -7.30 2.55
N ARG A 572 32.72 -8.02 1.88
CA ARG A 572 33.80 -8.81 2.49
C ARG A 572 34.68 -8.08 3.51
N ASN A 573 34.81 -6.75 3.35
CA ASN A 573 35.60 -5.89 4.22
C ASN A 573 34.79 -5.24 5.38
N ASN A 574 33.55 -5.68 5.63
CA ASN A 574 32.65 -5.17 6.67
C ASN A 574 32.00 -6.37 7.40
N PRO A 575 32.77 -7.14 8.18
CA PRO A 575 32.26 -8.37 8.82
C PRO A 575 31.06 -8.12 9.73
N GLU A 576 30.90 -6.92 10.29
CA GLU A 576 29.75 -6.51 11.08
C GLU A 576 28.43 -6.46 10.29
N LEU A 577 28.46 -6.14 8.98
CA LEU A 577 27.28 -6.20 8.12
C LEU A 577 26.92 -7.64 7.73
N LEU A 578 27.89 -8.53 7.73
CA LEU A 578 27.71 -9.97 7.50
C LEU A 578 27.38 -10.74 8.78
N ALA A 579 27.40 -10.09 9.94
CA ALA A 579 26.95 -10.66 11.20
C ALA A 579 25.41 -10.57 11.29
N TRP A 580 24.71 -11.34 10.44
CA TRP A 580 23.25 -11.31 10.39
C TRP A 580 22.63 -11.66 11.73
N MET A 581 21.64 -10.87 12.13
CA MET A 581 20.77 -11.19 13.26
C MET A 581 19.97 -12.45 12.94
N PRO A 582 19.94 -13.46 13.84
CA PRO A 582 19.10 -14.63 13.69
C PRO A 582 17.63 -14.24 13.44
N ALA A 583 16.92 -15.05 12.64
CA ALA A 583 15.54 -14.74 12.27
C ALA A 583 14.63 -14.53 13.49
N LEU A 584 14.75 -15.37 14.52
CA LEU A 584 13.98 -15.22 15.77
C LEU A 584 14.23 -13.87 16.45
N ASP A 585 15.50 -13.48 16.62
CA ASP A 585 15.87 -12.22 17.26
C ASP A 585 15.33 -11.03 16.47
N LEU A 586 15.36 -11.11 15.13
CA LEU A 586 14.82 -10.09 14.27
C LEU A 586 13.29 -9.98 14.38
N LEU A 587 12.59 -11.13 14.35
CA LEU A 587 11.14 -11.19 14.47
C LEU A 587 10.66 -10.65 15.82
N GLN A 588 11.36 -10.97 16.92
CA GLN A 588 11.05 -10.46 18.26
C GLN A 588 11.01 -8.93 18.31
N LYS A 589 11.80 -8.24 17.50
CA LYS A 589 11.80 -6.76 17.42
C LYS A 589 10.54 -6.21 16.77
N TYR A 590 9.88 -6.98 15.90
CA TYR A 590 8.71 -6.54 15.16
C TYR A 590 7.39 -6.87 15.84
N ILE A 591 7.37 -7.90 16.70
CA ILE A 591 6.17 -8.33 17.45
C ILE A 591 5.46 -7.17 18.16
N PRO A 592 6.14 -6.24 18.87
CA PRO A 592 5.46 -5.12 19.51
C PRO A 592 4.69 -4.23 18.52
N GLU A 593 5.25 -3.97 17.32
CA GLU A 593 4.56 -3.17 16.30
C GLU A 593 3.36 -3.91 15.71
N TRP A 594 3.52 -5.20 15.40
CA TRP A 594 2.43 -6.04 14.90
C TRP A 594 1.31 -6.22 15.93
N SER A 595 1.65 -6.34 17.22
CA SER A 595 0.68 -6.45 18.32
C SER A 595 0.00 -5.12 18.62
N ALA A 596 0.71 -3.99 18.58
CA ALA A 596 0.08 -2.68 18.69
C ALA A 596 -0.89 -2.44 17.53
N ALA A 597 -0.54 -2.90 16.32
CA ALA A 597 -1.43 -2.89 15.17
C ALA A 597 -2.63 -3.84 15.32
N SER A 598 -2.51 -4.97 16.01
CA SER A 598 -3.65 -5.85 16.29
C SER A 598 -4.62 -5.24 17.32
N ASN A 599 -4.11 -4.45 18.27
CA ASN A 599 -4.87 -3.89 19.39
C ASN A 599 -5.42 -2.48 19.16
N ASN A 600 -4.79 -1.69 18.27
CA ASN A 600 -5.30 -0.40 17.84
C ASN A 600 -6.40 -0.59 16.78
N ILE A 601 -7.61 -0.95 17.22
CA ILE A 601 -8.89 -0.37 16.80
C ILE A 601 -9.87 -0.45 17.98
#